data_AF-A0A167DQN1-F1
#
_entry.id   AF-A0A167DQN1-F1
#
_cell.length_a   1.000
_cell.length_b   1.000
_cell.length_c   1.000
_cell.angle_alpha   90.00
_cell.angle_beta   90.00
_cell.angle_gamma   90.00
#
_symmetry.space_group_name_H-M   'P 1'
#
loop_
_entity.id
_entity.type
_entity.pdbx_description
1 polymer ?
#
loop_
_entity_poly.entity_id
_entity_poly.type
_entity_poly.pdbx_seq_one_letter_code
_entity_poly.pdbx_strand_id
1 'polypeptide(L)'
;MESERRPNPPGWVPPKAPYNPYDATDIRPPEGYPSEFKAPGKPRNWSVVPKEPSNYRVVKDTLKRMQYTPRPFSELYPGQYKILRRTDRSKFRSGVKYASVLLSSSVIILGVFFYRWNDGYDNVFSTPYRFQLRMRDKIFGNLTEQQKEDLRGKQRGLVSTGSETPVLMPSGGDDSIAMQRPQRSHIIEAERIRQEREEAILRAVDIAKAALKEEPAKAPAAGSQRKKFLGIF
;
A
#
# COMPACT_ATOMS: atom_id res chain seq x y z
N MET A 1 51.75 0.28 -6.69
CA MET A 1 52.68 0.98 -5.77
C MET A 1 52.30 0.54 -4.38
N GLU A 2 53.06 -0.39 -3.79
CA GLU A 2 52.91 -0.72 -2.37
C GLU A 2 53.22 0.55 -1.59
N SER A 3 52.22 1.10 -0.91
CA SER A 3 52.38 2.26 -0.05
C SER A 3 53.15 1.83 1.19
N GLU A 4 54.47 1.92 1.12
CA GLU A 4 55.36 1.54 2.22
C GLU A 4 55.04 2.39 3.46
N ARG A 5 54.69 1.71 4.56
CA ARG A 5 54.29 2.38 5.81
C ARG A 5 55.50 3.11 6.41
N ARG A 6 55.36 4.38 6.76
CA ARG A 6 56.42 5.13 7.45
C ARG A 6 56.70 4.51 8.84
N PRO A 7 57.97 4.28 9.22
CA PRO A 7 58.32 3.83 10.56
C PRO A 7 57.98 4.91 11.60
N ASN A 8 57.55 4.48 12.78
CA ASN A 8 57.18 5.39 13.87
C ASN A 8 58.44 6.09 14.43
N PRO A 9 58.41 7.42 14.68
CA PRO A 9 59.51 8.13 15.32
C PRO A 9 59.68 7.72 16.81
N PRO A 10 60.86 7.98 17.42
CA PRO A 10 61.06 7.77 18.85
C PRO A 10 60.08 8.63 19.67
N GLY A 11 59.47 8.05 20.71
CA GLY A 11 58.45 8.73 21.53
C GLY A 11 57.03 8.70 20.95
N TRP A 12 56.80 7.98 19.84
CA TRP A 12 55.48 7.87 19.22
C TRP A 12 54.45 7.23 20.15
N VAL A 13 53.36 7.93 20.38
CA VAL A 13 52.16 7.44 21.07
C VAL A 13 51.05 7.24 20.04
N PRO A 14 50.25 6.16 20.13
CA PRO A 14 49.10 5.98 19.24
C PRO A 14 48.12 7.16 19.41
N PRO A 15 47.76 7.84 18.31
CA PRO A 15 46.89 9.02 18.37
C PRO A 15 45.46 8.62 18.72
N LYS A 16 44.73 9.53 19.36
CA LYS A 16 43.31 9.32 19.66
C LYS A 16 42.41 9.60 18.45
N ALA A 17 42.86 10.47 17.55
CA ALA A 17 42.18 10.80 16.31
C ALA A 17 42.55 9.82 15.18
N PRO A 18 41.71 9.68 14.13
CA PRO A 18 42.05 8.88 12.95
C PRO A 18 43.36 9.37 12.33
N TYR A 19 44.35 8.48 12.25
CA TYR A 19 45.67 8.77 11.68
C TYR A 19 45.94 7.89 10.47
N ASN A 20 46.40 8.49 9.37
CA ASN A 20 46.79 7.77 8.17
C ASN A 20 48.31 7.68 8.06
N PRO A 21 48.93 6.50 8.33
CA PRO A 21 50.37 6.34 8.26
C PRO A 21 50.95 6.35 6.84
N TYR A 22 50.08 6.42 5.81
CA TYR A 22 50.45 6.42 4.40
C TYR A 22 50.36 7.82 3.77
N ASP A 23 49.92 8.84 4.51
CA ASP A 23 49.79 10.21 4.01
C ASP A 23 51.07 11.02 4.26
N ALA A 24 51.74 11.46 3.20
CA ALA A 24 52.96 12.26 3.28
C ALA A 24 52.71 13.72 3.72
N THR A 25 51.45 14.17 3.68
CA THR A 25 51.05 15.55 4.02
C THR A 25 50.67 15.73 5.49
N ASP A 26 50.57 14.64 6.26
CA ASP A 26 50.26 14.69 7.70
C ASP A 26 51.50 15.11 8.52
N ILE A 27 51.65 16.43 8.72
CA ILE A 27 52.72 17.05 9.52
C ILE A 27 52.30 17.10 11.00
N ARG A 28 52.25 15.93 11.65
CA ARG A 28 52.02 15.81 13.09
C ARG A 28 53.33 15.79 13.89
N PRO A 29 53.37 16.41 15.09
CA PRO A 29 54.49 16.21 16.01
C PRO A 29 54.63 14.72 16.40
N PRO A 30 55.86 14.23 16.61
CA PRO A 30 56.09 12.84 17.02
C PRO A 30 55.43 12.51 18.37
N GLU A 31 55.42 13.48 19.28
CA GLU A 31 54.80 13.40 20.60
C GLU A 31 53.28 13.60 20.56
N GLY A 32 52.65 13.94 19.42
CA GLY A 32 51.22 14.22 19.34
C GLY A 32 50.82 15.63 19.81
N TYR A 33 49.56 16.00 19.65
CA TYR A 33 49.08 17.32 20.07
C TYR A 33 48.83 17.38 21.59
N PRO A 34 49.09 18.51 22.27
CA PRO A 34 48.84 18.66 23.72
C PRO A 34 47.40 18.32 24.15
N SER A 35 46.42 18.50 23.26
CA SER A 35 45.00 18.16 23.48
C SER A 35 44.72 16.66 23.57
N GLU A 36 45.63 15.81 23.10
CA GLU A 36 45.50 14.35 23.17
C GLU A 36 45.90 13.82 24.55
N PHE A 37 46.64 14.60 25.32
CA PHE A 37 47.09 14.26 26.66
C PHE A 37 46.11 14.73 27.72
N LYS A 38 45.97 13.92 28.78
CA LYS A 38 45.23 14.36 29.96
C LYS A 38 46.02 15.49 30.61
N ALA A 39 45.39 16.66 30.74
CA ALA A 39 45.99 17.78 31.48
C ALA A 39 46.43 17.29 32.88
N PRO A 40 47.67 17.57 33.29
CA PRO A 40 48.15 17.16 34.62
C PRO A 40 47.40 17.97 35.68
N GLY A 41 46.39 17.36 36.31
CA GLY A 41 45.62 18.02 37.37
C GLY A 41 44.21 17.45 37.55
N LYS A 42 44.11 16.47 38.46
CA LYS A 42 42.89 15.85 39.03
C LYS A 42 42.02 15.03 38.06
N PRO A 43 41.71 13.76 38.40
CA PRO A 43 40.78 12.97 37.61
C PRO A 43 39.38 13.60 37.72
N ARG A 44 38.72 13.77 36.57
CA ARG A 44 37.33 14.24 36.48
C ARG A 44 36.40 13.13 36.98
N ASN A 45 36.40 12.91 38.29
CA ASN A 45 35.61 11.88 38.96
C ASN A 45 34.39 12.51 39.63
N TRP A 46 33.21 11.97 39.33
CA TRP A 46 31.92 12.38 39.91
C TRP A 46 31.86 12.17 41.44
N SER A 47 32.73 11.33 42.00
CA SER A 47 32.77 10.97 43.42
C SER A 47 33.50 11.98 44.31
N VAL A 48 34.18 12.97 43.75
CA VAL A 48 34.96 13.93 44.54
C VAL A 48 34.05 15.10 44.93
N VAL A 49 33.80 15.23 46.23
CA VAL A 49 33.04 16.36 46.78
C VAL A 49 33.74 17.67 46.43
N PRO A 50 33.08 18.59 45.72
CA PRO A 50 33.69 19.86 45.34
C PRO A 50 33.97 20.69 46.59
N LYS A 51 35.24 21.05 46.82
CA LYS A 51 35.65 21.91 47.94
C LYS A 51 35.57 23.41 47.63
N GLU A 52 35.44 23.77 46.35
CA GLU A 52 35.45 25.16 45.88
C GLU A 52 34.05 25.63 45.45
N PRO A 53 33.71 26.91 45.70
CA PRO A 53 32.37 27.46 45.44
C PRO A 53 31.98 27.49 43.94
N SER A 54 32.96 27.62 43.05
CA SER A 54 32.76 27.57 41.58
C SER A 54 32.22 26.22 41.13
N ASN A 55 32.68 25.13 41.77
CA ASN A 55 32.30 23.76 41.42
C ASN A 55 30.85 23.44 41.83
N TYR A 56 30.31 24.09 42.86
CA TYR A 56 28.90 23.93 43.26
C TYR A 56 27.92 24.46 42.20
N ARG A 57 28.27 25.55 41.50
CA ARG A 57 27.45 26.07 40.40
C ARG A 57 27.38 25.09 39.24
N VAL A 58 28.51 24.49 38.89
CA VAL A 58 28.60 23.45 37.83
C VAL A 58 27.80 22.21 38.22
N VAL A 59 27.87 21.76 39.48
CA VAL A 59 27.06 20.62 39.96
C VAL A 59 25.56 20.93 39.93
N LYS A 60 25.16 22.15 40.33
CA LYS A 60 23.75 22.58 40.27
C LYS A 60 23.23 22.63 38.83
N ASP A 61 24.00 23.20 37.91
CA ASP A 61 23.62 23.29 36.51
C ASP A 61 23.60 21.93 35.82
N THR A 62 24.53 21.04 36.16
CA THR A 62 24.52 19.65 35.65
C THR A 62 23.33 18.87 36.20
N LEU A 63 22.97 19.01 37.48
CA LEU A 63 21.76 18.41 38.06
C LEU A 63 20.48 18.93 37.37
N LYS A 64 20.41 20.23 37.08
CA LYS A 64 19.30 20.84 36.35
C LYS A 64 19.22 20.35 34.91
N ARG A 65 20.36 20.22 34.21
CA ARG A 65 20.45 19.68 32.84
C ARG A 65 20.07 18.20 32.76
N MET A 66 20.36 17.43 33.81
CA MET A 66 19.97 16.01 33.90
C MET A 66 18.48 15.81 34.21
N GLN A 67 17.66 16.87 34.24
CA GLN A 67 16.23 16.82 34.57
C GLN A 67 15.98 16.01 35.85
N TYR A 68 16.75 16.29 36.91
CA TYR A 68 16.56 15.59 38.17
C TYR A 68 15.19 15.96 38.76
N THR A 69 14.17 15.12 38.53
CA THR A 69 12.91 15.19 39.28
C THR A 69 13.22 14.84 40.73
N PRO A 70 12.79 15.65 41.72
CA PRO A 70 12.99 15.31 43.12
C PRO A 70 12.38 13.93 43.36
N ARG A 71 13.13 13.05 44.04
CA ARG A 71 12.63 11.71 44.36
C ARG A 71 11.36 11.87 45.20
N PRO A 72 10.29 11.11 44.93
CA PRO A 72 9.13 11.14 45.81
C PRO A 72 9.53 10.71 47.22
N PHE A 73 8.85 11.26 48.23
CA PHE A 73 9.04 10.84 49.61
C PHE A 73 8.67 9.37 49.77
N SER A 74 9.34 8.69 50.70
CA SER A 74 9.07 7.29 50.98
C SER A 74 7.82 7.20 51.86
N GLU A 75 6.85 6.40 51.42
CA GLU A 75 5.62 6.13 52.20
C GLU A 75 5.91 5.29 53.44
N LEU A 76 6.96 4.45 53.38
CA LEU A 76 7.32 3.49 54.43
C LEU A 76 8.18 4.10 55.55
N TYR A 77 9.03 5.08 55.23
CA TYR A 77 9.92 5.76 56.18
C TYR A 77 9.73 7.28 56.10
N PRO A 78 9.02 7.90 57.06
CA PRO A 78 8.76 9.33 57.04
C PRO A 78 10.07 10.12 57.11
N GLY A 79 10.14 11.22 56.36
CA GLY A 79 11.34 12.07 56.28
C GLY A 79 12.46 11.54 55.37
N GLN A 80 12.32 10.34 54.80
CA GLN A 80 13.28 9.78 53.84
C GLN A 80 12.74 9.82 52.40
N TYR A 81 13.63 9.98 51.43
CA TYR A 81 13.27 9.88 50.01
C TYR A 81 13.27 8.42 49.55
N LYS A 82 12.38 8.08 48.61
CA LYS A 82 12.29 6.71 48.06
C LYS A 82 13.59 6.34 47.35
N ILE A 83 14.23 5.25 47.79
CA ILE A 83 15.41 4.68 47.12
C ILE A 83 14.93 3.86 45.93
N LEU A 84 14.89 4.48 44.75
CA LEU A 84 14.58 3.78 43.51
C LEU A 84 15.79 2.93 43.11
N ARG A 85 15.68 1.60 43.19
CA ARG A 85 16.65 0.70 42.58
C ARG A 85 16.64 0.95 41.07
N ARG A 86 17.83 1.16 40.47
CA ARG A 86 17.96 1.22 39.01
C ARG A 86 17.59 -0.16 38.47
N THR A 87 16.38 -0.28 37.94
CA THR A 87 15.97 -1.48 37.22
C THR A 87 16.58 -1.44 35.83
N ASP A 88 17.08 -2.57 35.38
CA ASP A 88 17.70 -2.70 34.07
C ASP A 88 16.60 -2.60 33.00
N ARG A 89 16.35 -1.38 32.51
CA ARG A 89 15.29 -1.06 31.55
C ARG A 89 15.50 -1.76 30.20
N SER A 90 16.67 -2.31 29.95
CA SER A 90 17.03 -3.04 28.72
C SER A 90 16.13 -4.27 28.52
N LYS A 91 15.99 -5.11 29.54
CA LYS A 91 15.19 -6.35 29.48
C LYS A 91 13.71 -6.08 29.27
N PHE A 92 13.17 -5.07 29.95
CA PHE A 92 11.78 -4.65 29.76
C PHE A 92 11.54 -4.13 28.33
N ARG A 93 12.42 -3.27 27.80
CA ARG A 93 12.30 -2.77 26.42
C ARG A 93 12.42 -3.88 25.39
N SER A 94 13.34 -4.84 25.58
CA SER A 94 13.43 -6.01 24.71
C SER A 94 12.17 -6.86 24.78
N GLY A 95 11.62 -7.10 25.98
CA GLY A 95 10.36 -7.81 26.17
C GLY A 95 9.19 -7.13 25.44
N VAL A 96 9.06 -5.81 25.57
CA VAL A 96 8.02 -5.03 24.86
C VAL A 96 8.21 -5.12 23.35
N LYS A 97 9.44 -5.06 22.83
CA LYS A 97 9.70 -5.22 21.39
C LYS A 97 9.23 -6.58 20.89
N TYR A 98 9.63 -7.67 21.55
CA TYR A 98 9.22 -9.02 21.13
C TYR A 98 7.71 -9.21 21.27
N ALA A 99 7.10 -8.75 22.37
CA ALA A 99 5.66 -8.84 22.56
C ALA A 99 4.90 -8.07 21.46
N SER A 100 5.37 -6.87 21.09
CA SER A 100 4.74 -6.07 20.03
C SER A 100 4.85 -6.74 18.65
N VAL A 101 6.01 -7.34 18.34
CA VAL A 101 6.22 -8.09 17.09
C VAL A 101 5.32 -9.34 17.07
N LEU A 102 5.26 -10.09 18.17
CA LEU A 102 4.40 -11.27 18.26
C LEU A 102 2.93 -10.90 18.11
N LEU A 103 2.43 -9.89 18.84
CA LEU A 103 1.04 -9.47 18.74
C LEU A 103 0.69 -8.95 17.34
N SER A 104 1.53 -8.09 16.76
CA SER A 104 1.29 -7.56 15.42
C SER A 104 1.30 -8.68 14.37
N SER A 105 2.26 -9.60 14.43
CA SER A 105 2.31 -10.76 13.54
C SER A 105 1.09 -11.67 13.70
N SER A 106 0.62 -11.88 14.93
CA SER A 106 -0.55 -12.71 15.23
C SER A 106 -1.81 -12.13 14.59
N VAL A 107 -2.03 -10.83 14.71
CA VAL A 107 -3.17 -10.15 14.08
C VAL A 107 -3.11 -10.25 12.55
N ILE A 108 -1.93 -10.08 11.95
CA ILE A 108 -1.74 -10.22 10.50
C ILE A 108 -2.03 -11.66 10.05
N ILE A 109 -1.47 -12.66 10.74
CA ILE A 109 -1.69 -14.08 10.41
C ILE A 109 -3.18 -14.43 10.52
N LEU A 110 -3.84 -14.01 11.60
CA LEU A 110 -5.27 -14.24 11.80
C LEU A 110 -6.09 -13.58 10.68
N GLY A 111 -5.76 -12.32 10.34
CA GLY A 111 -6.39 -11.61 9.24
C GLY A 111 -6.21 -12.34 7.90
N VAL A 112 -4.99 -12.73 7.54
CA VAL A 112 -4.70 -13.31 6.22
C VAL A 112 -5.20 -14.75 6.06
N PHE A 113 -5.10 -15.59 7.11
CA PHE A 113 -5.37 -17.03 7.00
C PHE A 113 -6.71 -17.48 7.57
N PHE A 114 -7.31 -16.75 8.51
CA PHE A 114 -8.51 -17.22 9.21
C PHE A 114 -9.72 -16.31 9.00
N TYR A 115 -9.50 -15.02 8.72
CA TYR A 115 -10.59 -14.09 8.51
C TYR A 115 -11.13 -14.16 7.08
N ARG A 116 -12.46 -14.20 6.96
CA ARG A 116 -13.17 -14.15 5.69
C ARG A 116 -13.26 -12.71 5.21
N TRP A 117 -12.44 -12.36 4.22
CA TRP A 117 -12.49 -11.04 3.58
C TRP A 117 -13.54 -10.99 2.48
N ASN A 118 -14.22 -9.85 2.35
CA ASN A 118 -15.10 -9.55 1.20
C ASN A 118 -16.11 -10.68 0.92
N ASP A 119 -16.79 -11.19 1.95
CA ASP A 119 -17.80 -12.25 1.86
C ASP A 119 -17.42 -13.51 1.06
N GLY A 120 -16.12 -13.83 0.94
CA GLY A 120 -15.64 -15.00 0.21
C GLY A 120 -15.41 -14.77 -1.29
N TYR A 121 -15.49 -13.52 -1.75
CA TYR A 121 -15.06 -13.14 -3.10
C TYR A 121 -13.54 -13.25 -3.26
N ASP A 122 -13.10 -13.51 -4.49
CA ASP A 122 -11.67 -13.59 -4.83
C ASP A 122 -10.93 -12.29 -4.56
N ASN A 123 -9.90 -12.37 -3.71
CA ASN A 123 -9.00 -11.28 -3.32
C ASN A 123 -7.56 -11.84 -3.22
N VAL A 124 -6.55 -10.97 -3.10
CA VAL A 124 -5.14 -11.41 -2.89
C VAL A 124 -4.97 -12.29 -1.64
N PHE A 125 -5.81 -12.08 -0.62
CA PHE A 125 -5.80 -12.87 0.62
C PHE A 125 -6.69 -14.12 0.59
N SER A 126 -7.44 -14.40 -0.49
CA SER A 126 -8.27 -15.61 -0.56
C SER A 126 -7.44 -16.88 -0.74
N THR A 127 -6.29 -16.79 -1.42
CA THR A 127 -5.37 -17.91 -1.65
C THR A 127 -4.82 -18.55 -0.36
N PRO A 128 -4.21 -17.79 0.59
CA PRO A 128 -3.73 -18.37 1.84
C PRO A 128 -4.86 -18.91 2.72
N TYR A 129 -6.01 -18.22 2.79
CA TYR A 129 -7.20 -18.69 3.49
C TYR A 129 -7.72 -20.04 2.93
N ARG A 130 -7.85 -20.15 1.60
CA ARG A 130 -8.27 -21.41 0.97
C ARG A 130 -7.26 -22.53 1.15
N PHE A 131 -5.96 -22.24 1.16
CA PHE A 131 -4.95 -23.23 1.47
C PHE A 131 -5.13 -23.77 2.89
N GLN A 132 -5.38 -22.89 3.87
CA GLN A 132 -5.68 -23.28 5.25
C GLN A 132 -6.95 -24.14 5.31
N LEU A 133 -8.02 -23.78 4.60
CA LEU A 133 -9.23 -24.61 4.50
C LEU A 133 -8.97 -25.98 3.87
N ARG A 134 -8.17 -26.08 2.79
CA ARG A 134 -7.78 -27.36 2.16
C ARG A 134 -7.00 -28.24 3.13
N MET A 135 -6.07 -27.66 3.88
CA MET A 135 -5.30 -28.41 4.88
C MET A 135 -6.21 -28.87 6.02
N ARG A 136 -7.13 -28.02 6.47
CA ARG A 136 -8.11 -28.37 7.51
C ARG A 136 -9.04 -29.49 7.05
N ASP A 137 -9.49 -29.46 5.80
CA ASP A 137 -10.34 -30.50 5.22
C ASP A 137 -9.60 -31.84 5.15
N LYS A 138 -8.34 -31.84 4.72
CA LYS A 138 -7.51 -33.04 4.67
C LYS A 138 -7.22 -33.64 6.05
N ILE A 139 -7.05 -32.82 7.08
CA ILE A 139 -6.66 -33.28 8.42
C ILE A 139 -7.87 -33.64 9.28
N PHE A 140 -8.92 -32.81 9.25
CA PHE A 140 -10.05 -32.91 10.18
C PHE A 140 -11.37 -33.29 9.50
N GLY A 141 -11.50 -33.14 8.17
CA GLY A 141 -12.70 -33.50 7.41
C GLY A 141 -13.99 -32.74 7.79
N ASN A 142 -13.89 -31.70 8.62
CA ASN A 142 -15.03 -31.07 9.29
C ASN A 142 -15.30 -29.64 8.79
N LEU A 143 -15.36 -29.43 7.48
CA LEU A 143 -15.71 -28.11 6.95
C LEU A 143 -17.20 -27.83 7.07
N THR A 144 -17.51 -26.62 7.56
CA THR A 144 -18.87 -26.07 7.51
C THR A 144 -19.30 -25.87 6.06
N GLU A 145 -20.60 -25.87 5.79
CA GLU A 145 -21.14 -25.66 4.43
C GLU A 145 -20.64 -24.35 3.81
N GLN A 146 -20.57 -23.28 4.62
CA GLN A 146 -20.03 -21.99 4.21
C GLN A 146 -18.55 -22.07 3.80
N GLN A 147 -17.72 -22.82 4.53
CA GLN A 147 -16.30 -23.00 4.20
C GLN A 147 -16.10 -23.88 2.96
N LYS A 148 -17.02 -24.82 2.69
CA LYS A 148 -17.04 -25.59 1.45
C LYS A 148 -17.38 -24.73 0.24
N GLU A 149 -18.29 -23.76 0.39
CA GLU A 149 -18.53 -22.75 -0.64
C GLU A 149 -17.32 -21.87 -0.87
N ASP A 150 -16.65 -21.43 0.21
CA ASP A 150 -15.49 -20.55 0.12
C ASP A 150 -14.29 -21.20 -0.59
N LEU A 151 -14.21 -22.54 -0.60
CA LEU A 151 -13.22 -23.32 -1.38
C LEU A 151 -13.45 -23.24 -2.90
N ARG A 152 -14.72 -23.17 -3.34
CA ARG A 152 -15.08 -23.10 -4.77
C ARG A 152 -14.77 -21.74 -5.38
N GLY A 153 -14.84 -20.70 -4.54
CA GLY A 153 -14.51 -19.33 -4.88
C GLY A 153 -15.61 -18.61 -5.66
N LYS A 154 -15.86 -17.35 -5.27
CA LYS A 154 -16.84 -16.47 -5.89
C LYS A 154 -16.10 -15.38 -6.66
N GLN A 155 -16.19 -15.38 -7.99
CA GLN A 155 -15.64 -14.31 -8.81
C GLN A 155 -16.66 -13.17 -8.92
N ARG A 156 -16.20 -11.93 -8.68
CA ARG A 156 -17.05 -10.74 -8.82
C ARG A 156 -17.04 -10.33 -10.30
N GLY A 157 -18.19 -10.43 -10.97
CA GLY A 157 -18.40 -9.80 -12.29
C GLY A 157 -18.00 -10.59 -13.54
N LEU A 158 -17.57 -11.85 -13.42
CA LEU A 158 -17.55 -12.77 -14.56
C LEU A 158 -18.54 -13.90 -14.26
N VAL A 159 -19.49 -14.11 -15.15
CA VAL A 159 -20.31 -15.32 -15.16
C VAL A 159 -19.33 -16.48 -15.15
N SER A 160 -19.27 -17.21 -14.04
CA SER A 160 -18.53 -18.45 -13.94
C SER A 160 -19.10 -19.37 -15.01
N THR A 161 -18.43 -19.45 -16.16
CA THR A 161 -18.55 -20.61 -17.03
C THR A 161 -18.11 -21.77 -16.17
N GLY A 162 -19.11 -22.55 -15.76
CA GLY A 162 -18.97 -23.61 -14.77
C GLY A 162 -17.72 -24.43 -15.00
N SER A 163 -17.06 -24.76 -13.90
CA SER A 163 -16.02 -25.76 -13.83
C SER A 163 -16.62 -27.14 -14.07
N GLU A 164 -17.03 -27.41 -15.30
CA GLU A 164 -17.13 -28.73 -15.88
C GLU A 164 -16.48 -28.61 -17.25
N THR A 165 -15.44 -29.42 -17.45
CA THR A 165 -14.71 -29.68 -18.69
C THR A 165 -15.33 -29.10 -19.96
N PRO A 166 -14.58 -28.38 -20.82
CA PRO A 166 -15.05 -28.06 -22.16
C PRO A 166 -15.03 -29.34 -23.00
N VAL A 167 -15.98 -30.25 -22.72
CA VAL A 167 -16.45 -31.18 -23.71
C VAL A 167 -17.14 -30.29 -24.73
N LEU A 168 -16.56 -30.23 -25.93
CA LEU A 168 -17.28 -29.88 -27.15
C LEU A 168 -18.51 -30.80 -27.23
N MET A 169 -19.60 -30.45 -26.56
CA MET A 169 -20.89 -31.05 -26.85
C MET A 169 -21.25 -30.59 -28.26
N PRO A 170 -21.50 -31.51 -29.19
CA PRO A 170 -21.98 -31.13 -30.50
C PRO A 170 -23.30 -30.38 -30.30
N SER A 171 -23.47 -29.29 -31.04
CA SER A 171 -24.74 -28.60 -31.22
C SER A 171 -25.81 -29.63 -31.64
N GLY A 172 -26.56 -30.13 -30.69
CA GLY A 172 -27.52 -31.19 -30.89
C GLY A 172 -28.45 -31.29 -29.70
N GLY A 173 -29.48 -30.46 -29.69
CA GLY A 173 -30.51 -30.47 -28.67
C GLY A 173 -31.45 -29.29 -28.89
N ASP A 174 -32.53 -29.54 -29.62
CA ASP A 174 -33.65 -28.63 -29.80
C ASP A 174 -34.32 -28.35 -28.45
N ASP A 175 -33.73 -27.44 -27.67
CA ASP A 175 -34.38 -26.88 -26.50
C ASP A 175 -35.23 -25.70 -26.97
N SER A 176 -36.56 -25.85 -26.93
CA SER A 176 -37.54 -24.83 -27.35
C SER A 176 -37.33 -23.45 -26.68
N ILE A 177 -36.61 -23.42 -25.56
CA ILE A 177 -36.23 -22.21 -24.81
C ILE A 177 -34.99 -21.53 -25.42
N ALA A 178 -34.06 -22.29 -26.02
CA ALA A 178 -32.88 -21.75 -26.70
C ALA A 178 -33.23 -21.10 -28.05
N MET A 179 -34.28 -21.57 -28.74
CA MET A 179 -34.79 -20.93 -29.97
C MET A 179 -35.46 -19.57 -29.72
N GLN A 180 -35.98 -19.32 -28.51
CA GLN A 180 -36.64 -18.05 -28.18
C GLN A 180 -35.67 -16.93 -27.82
N ARG A 181 -34.41 -17.25 -27.50
CA ARG A 181 -33.41 -16.23 -27.15
C ARG A 181 -32.77 -15.68 -28.42
N PRO A 182 -32.80 -14.35 -28.64
CA PRO A 182 -32.12 -13.77 -29.79
C PRO A 182 -30.62 -14.07 -29.69
N GLN A 183 -30.12 -14.78 -30.69
CA GLN A 183 -28.68 -15.06 -30.80
C GLN A 183 -27.94 -13.78 -31.22
N ARG A 184 -26.63 -13.76 -30.96
CA ARG A 184 -25.78 -12.62 -31.30
C ARG A 184 -25.84 -12.27 -32.80
N SER A 185 -26.03 -13.28 -33.67
CA SER A 185 -26.26 -13.10 -35.11
C SER A 185 -27.52 -12.28 -35.40
N HIS A 186 -28.64 -12.59 -34.74
CA HIS A 186 -29.92 -11.88 -34.94
C HIS A 186 -29.85 -10.43 -34.49
N ILE A 187 -29.07 -10.15 -33.43
CA ILE A 187 -28.85 -8.77 -32.96
C ILE A 187 -28.07 -7.97 -34.00
N ILE A 188 -27.02 -8.55 -34.58
CA ILE A 188 -26.21 -7.91 -35.62
C ILE A 188 -27.02 -7.67 -36.89
N GLU A 189 -27.85 -8.63 -37.31
CA GLU A 189 -28.75 -8.46 -38.45
C GLU A 189 -29.81 -7.38 -38.19
N ALA A 190 -30.36 -7.30 -36.98
CA ALA A 190 -31.31 -6.27 -36.60
C ALA A 190 -30.67 -4.87 -36.63
N GLU A 191 -29.44 -4.73 -36.15
CA GLU A 191 -28.67 -3.46 -36.23
C GLU A 191 -28.41 -3.07 -37.68
N ARG A 192 -28.05 -4.03 -38.55
CA ARG A 192 -27.84 -3.79 -39.97
C ARG A 192 -29.13 -3.31 -40.66
N ILE A 193 -30.26 -3.97 -40.42
CA ILE A 193 -31.56 -3.57 -40.99
C ILE A 193 -31.94 -2.17 -40.51
N ARG A 194 -31.64 -1.84 -39.26
CA ARG A 194 -31.90 -0.50 -38.71
C ARG A 194 -31.05 0.55 -39.41
N GLN A 195 -29.76 0.31 -39.61
CA GLN A 195 -28.87 1.21 -40.34
C GLN A 195 -29.33 1.40 -41.79
N GLU A 196 -29.69 0.33 -42.50
CA GLU A 196 -30.17 0.41 -43.89
C GLU A 196 -31.46 1.26 -44.00
N ARG A 197 -32.35 1.18 -43.02
CA ARG A 197 -33.57 2.03 -42.96
C ARG A 197 -33.24 3.49 -42.68
N GLU A 198 -32.34 3.75 -41.75
CA GLU A 198 -31.90 5.11 -41.41
C GLU A 198 -31.21 5.76 -42.63
N GLU A 199 -30.37 5.03 -43.34
CA GLU A 199 -29.74 5.50 -44.59
C GLU A 199 -30.77 5.76 -45.70
N ALA A 200 -31.75 4.87 -45.89
CA ALA A 200 -32.79 5.06 -46.90
C ALA A 200 -33.63 6.31 -46.63
N ILE A 201 -33.96 6.56 -45.35
CA ILE A 201 -34.69 7.76 -44.94
C ILE A 201 -33.85 9.01 -45.21
N LEU A 202 -32.57 9.02 -44.84
CA LEU A 202 -31.68 10.15 -45.09
C LEU A 202 -31.55 10.45 -46.59
N ARG A 203 -31.36 9.41 -47.43
CA ARG A 203 -31.32 9.57 -48.89
C ARG A 203 -32.64 10.12 -49.44
N ALA A 204 -33.78 9.65 -48.95
CA ALA A 204 -35.09 10.16 -49.37
C ALA A 204 -35.29 11.62 -48.97
N VAL A 205 -34.86 12.02 -47.77
CA VAL A 205 -34.90 13.42 -47.30
C VAL A 205 -34.03 14.31 -48.17
N ASP A 206 -32.84 13.86 -48.56
CA ASP A 206 -31.94 14.62 -49.43
C ASP A 206 -32.52 14.80 -50.84
N ILE A 207 -33.14 13.75 -51.40
CA ILE A 207 -33.86 13.83 -52.69
C ILE A 207 -35.03 14.81 -52.60
N ALA A 208 -35.82 14.75 -51.52
CA ALA A 208 -36.96 15.66 -51.32
C ALA A 208 -36.50 17.12 -51.18
N LYS A 209 -35.40 17.38 -50.46
CA LYS A 209 -34.80 18.72 -50.37
C LYS A 209 -34.26 19.20 -51.71
N ALA A 210 -33.64 18.32 -52.51
CA ALA A 210 -33.17 18.67 -53.85
C ALA A 210 -34.34 19.04 -54.77
N ALA A 211 -35.42 18.24 -54.77
CA ALA A 211 -36.63 18.52 -55.55
C ALA A 211 -37.28 19.85 -55.14
N LEU A 212 -37.44 20.11 -53.83
CA LEU A 212 -37.95 21.39 -53.33
C LEU A 212 -37.06 22.59 -53.66
N LYS A 213 -35.75 22.38 -53.86
CA LYS A 213 -34.80 23.42 -54.28
C LYS A 213 -34.84 23.65 -55.79
N GLU A 214 -35.24 22.65 -56.58
CA GLU A 214 -35.43 22.77 -58.03
C GLU A 214 -36.80 23.33 -58.44
N GLU A 215 -37.86 23.10 -57.66
CA GLU A 215 -39.19 23.69 -57.90
C GLU A 215 -39.24 25.24 -57.94
N PRO A 216 -38.50 26.03 -57.12
CA PRO A 216 -38.48 27.48 -57.28
C PRO A 216 -37.81 27.95 -58.59
N ALA A 217 -37.18 27.05 -59.37
CA ALA A 217 -36.58 27.37 -60.67
C ALA A 217 -37.45 26.93 -61.88
N LYS A 218 -38.58 26.23 -61.66
CA LYS A 218 -39.45 25.71 -62.73
C LYS A 218 -40.95 26.01 -62.53
N ALA A 219 -41.29 27.18 -61.99
CA ALA A 219 -42.65 27.70 -62.14
C ALA A 219 -42.83 28.33 -63.54
N PRO A 220 -43.70 27.81 -64.42
CA PRO A 220 -44.00 28.45 -65.69
C PRO A 220 -45.02 29.59 -65.49
N ALA A 221 -44.76 30.69 -66.18
CA ALA A 221 -45.79 31.67 -66.50
C ALA A 221 -46.87 31.04 -67.40
N ALA A 222 -48.12 31.51 -67.23
CA ALA A 222 -49.36 31.17 -67.94
C ALA A 222 -50.20 30.06 -67.27
N GLY A 223 -51.50 30.21 -67.02
CA GLY A 223 -52.45 31.26 -67.34
C GLY A 223 -53.85 30.79 -66.92
N SER A 224 -54.67 31.76 -66.50
CA SER A 224 -56.09 31.65 -66.15
C SER A 224 -56.89 30.61 -66.96
N GLN A 225 -57.64 29.73 -66.28
CA GLN A 225 -59.05 29.46 -66.61
C GLN A 225 -59.88 29.14 -65.36
N ARG A 226 -60.77 30.08 -65.01
CA ARG A 226 -61.97 29.84 -64.21
C ARG A 226 -62.92 28.92 -64.99
N LYS A 227 -63.44 27.86 -64.35
CA LYS A 227 -64.77 27.33 -64.67
C LYS A 227 -65.55 27.11 -63.39
N LYS A 228 -66.74 27.72 -63.37
CA LYS A 228 -67.77 27.68 -62.31
C LYS A 228 -68.72 26.50 -62.53
N PHE A 229 -69.44 26.14 -61.45
CA PHE A 229 -70.78 25.50 -61.41
C PHE A 229 -70.86 24.04 -61.91
N LEU A 230 -71.70 23.11 -61.42
CA LEU A 230 -72.84 22.98 -60.48
C LEU A 230 -72.67 21.58 -59.82
N GLY A 231 -73.03 21.32 -58.56
CA GLY A 231 -74.41 21.05 -58.12
C GLY A 231 -74.90 19.64 -58.48
N ILE A 232 -75.41 18.91 -57.48
CA ILE A 232 -76.58 17.98 -57.48
C ILE A 232 -76.31 16.61 -56.81
N PHE A 233 -77.14 16.36 -55.78
CA PHE A 233 -77.53 15.13 -55.03
C PHE A 233 -76.48 14.29 -54.29
#